data_AF-A0A967WGW7-F1
#
_entry.id   AF-A0A967WGW7-F1
#
_cell.length_a   1.000
_cell.length_b   1.000
_cell.length_c   1.000
_cell.angle_alpha   90.00
_cell.angle_beta   90.00
_cell.angle_gamma   90.00
#
_symmetry.space_group_name_H-M   'P 1'
#
loop_
_entity.id
_entity.type
_entity.pdbx_description
1 polymer ?
#
loop_
_entity_poly.entity_id
_entity_poly.type
_entity_poly.pdbx_seq_one_letter_code
_entity_poly.pdbx_strand_id
1 'polypeptide(L)'
;MMRRTLGKTKWLLVALLAIFLVVGGCQAPSFLQAELPNDGPRVATSQAAGLRFAEKVATAGERAAESKRLRLTLTEGEVTSFLNIGSEMSRQLQAIYGVDNLAQLSQIQREQALQNIDGLTEWAGLLERAQGTLGLDLPDGDLRVTIQEPEVRFERNGQMIVRGYAAVLGLRLPLRLVMAPRASSGELVLDFVEGTLGPLSVPEGIVDLAGKGLAHLILAGDDYVEVSKIEVADGSLTLSGRYLR
;
A
#
# COMPACT_ATOMS: atom_id res chain seq x y z
N MET A 1 68.62 -5.04 -25.41
CA MET A 1 67.83 -6.27 -25.66
C MET A 1 66.69 -6.31 -24.62
N MET A 2 65.63 -5.51 -24.80
CA MET A 2 64.47 -5.45 -23.88
C MET A 2 63.24 -5.84 -24.69
N ARG A 3 62.78 -7.09 -24.54
CA ARG A 3 61.56 -7.58 -25.16
C ARG A 3 60.77 -8.44 -24.16
N ARG A 4 59.49 -8.07 -24.04
CA ARG A 4 58.35 -8.95 -23.76
C ARG A 4 58.17 -9.47 -22.33
N THR A 5 57.70 -8.61 -21.43
CA THR A 5 56.96 -9.04 -20.22
C THR A 5 55.53 -8.47 -20.13
N LEU A 6 55.13 -7.55 -21.01
CA LEU A 6 53.80 -6.90 -20.96
C LEU A 6 52.60 -7.78 -21.37
N GLY A 7 52.82 -8.97 -21.94
CA GLY A 7 51.75 -9.82 -22.45
C GLY A 7 51.07 -10.69 -21.38
N LYS A 8 51.82 -11.17 -20.38
CA LYS A 8 51.32 -12.13 -19.39
C LYS A 8 50.42 -11.49 -18.34
N THR A 9 50.70 -10.25 -17.95
CA THR A 9 49.92 -9.51 -16.94
C THR A 9 48.55 -9.11 -17.46
N LYS A 10 48.42 -8.77 -18.75
CA LYS A 10 47.12 -8.49 -19.39
C LYS A 10 46.27 -9.75 -19.52
N TRP A 11 46.89 -10.89 -19.82
CA TRP A 11 46.17 -12.17 -19.93
C TRP A 11 45.65 -12.68 -18.58
N LEU A 12 46.44 -12.49 -17.51
CA LEU A 12 46.00 -12.78 -16.15
C LEU A 12 44.82 -11.89 -15.70
N LEU A 13 44.85 -10.60 -15.99
CA LEU A 13 43.75 -9.67 -15.68
C LEU A 13 42.46 -10.03 -16.44
N VAL A 14 42.55 -10.40 -17.71
CA VAL A 14 41.38 -10.82 -18.50
C VAL A 14 40.80 -12.15 -17.99
N ALA A 15 41.65 -13.10 -17.62
CA ALA A 15 41.21 -14.37 -17.05
C ALA A 15 40.53 -14.18 -15.68
N LEU A 16 41.04 -13.29 -14.84
CA LEU A 16 40.45 -12.99 -13.53
C LEU A 16 39.11 -12.25 -13.64
N LEU A 17 38.99 -11.34 -14.62
CA LEU A 17 37.72 -10.66 -14.92
C LEU A 17 36.67 -11.63 -15.49
N ALA A 18 37.09 -12.57 -16.35
CA ALA A 18 36.21 -13.60 -16.90
C ALA A 18 35.72 -14.59 -15.83
N ILE A 19 36.57 -14.96 -14.86
CA ILE A 19 36.17 -15.80 -13.72
C ILE A 19 35.16 -15.06 -12.83
N PHE A 20 35.34 -13.76 -12.59
CA PHE A 20 34.36 -12.95 -11.82
C PHE A 20 33.01 -12.84 -12.55
N LEU A 21 33.02 -12.72 -13.88
CA LEU A 21 31.81 -12.68 -14.72
C LEU A 21 31.11 -14.04 -14.80
N VAL A 22 31.84 -15.16 -14.75
CA VAL A 22 31.27 -16.52 -14.78
C VAL A 22 30.74 -16.95 -13.41
N VAL A 23 31.34 -16.48 -12.30
CA VAL A 23 30.83 -16.75 -10.94
C VAL A 23 29.67 -15.80 -10.56
N GLY A 24 29.57 -14.62 -11.19
CA GLY A 24 28.44 -13.69 -11.03
C GLY A 24 27.30 -13.87 -12.03
N GLY A 25 27.41 -14.82 -12.97
CA GLY A 25 26.39 -15.09 -13.99
C GLY A 25 25.33 -16.08 -13.53
N CYS A 26 24.07 -15.64 -13.50
CA CYS A 26 22.83 -16.44 -13.47
C CYS A 26 22.21 -16.83 -12.12
N GLN A 27 22.51 -16.15 -11.01
CA GLN A 27 21.53 -16.09 -9.92
C GLN A 27 21.17 -14.64 -9.70
N ALA A 28 19.98 -14.25 -10.19
CA ALA A 28 19.34 -13.04 -9.69
C ALA A 28 19.39 -13.13 -8.16
N PRO A 29 19.79 -12.05 -7.46
CA PRO A 29 19.88 -12.08 -6.01
C PRO A 29 18.60 -12.65 -5.40
N SER A 30 18.72 -13.56 -4.43
CA SER A 30 17.58 -14.24 -3.82
C SER A 30 16.52 -13.29 -3.25
N PHE A 31 16.90 -12.05 -2.90
CA PHE A 31 15.97 -11.01 -2.48
C PHE A 31 15.02 -10.51 -3.58
N LEU A 32 15.37 -10.65 -4.87
CA LEU A 32 14.49 -10.33 -6.01
C LEU A 32 13.47 -11.43 -6.30
N GLN A 33 13.64 -12.62 -5.71
CA GLN A 33 12.72 -13.75 -5.80
C GLN A 33 12.03 -14.03 -4.47
N ALA A 34 12.18 -13.14 -3.48
CA ALA A 34 11.64 -13.34 -2.15
C ALA A 34 10.11 -13.31 -2.18
N GLU A 35 9.50 -14.43 -1.78
CA GLU A 35 8.06 -14.54 -1.59
C GLU A 35 7.61 -13.73 -0.37
N LEU A 36 6.32 -13.38 -0.34
CA LEU A 36 5.73 -12.72 0.83
C LEU A 36 5.89 -13.61 2.08
N PRO A 37 6.16 -13.02 3.25
CA PRO A 37 6.16 -13.77 4.50
C PRO A 37 4.84 -14.53 4.70
N ASN A 38 4.94 -15.76 5.22
CA ASN A 38 3.80 -16.62 5.49
C ASN A 38 3.11 -16.24 6.80
N ASP A 39 2.35 -15.15 6.75
CA ASP A 39 1.42 -14.74 7.78
C ASP A 39 0.03 -15.37 7.54
N GLY A 40 -0.06 -16.68 7.28
CA GLY A 40 -1.34 -17.36 7.11
C GLY A 40 -1.94 -17.34 5.69
N PRO A 41 -3.13 -17.93 5.53
CA PRO A 41 -3.75 -18.11 4.21
C PRO A 41 -4.03 -16.78 3.54
N ARG A 42 -4.03 -16.78 2.20
CA ARG A 42 -4.38 -15.58 1.44
C ARG A 42 -5.81 -15.17 1.71
N VAL A 43 -6.02 -13.89 1.97
CA VAL A 43 -7.36 -13.30 2.06
C VAL A 43 -8.04 -13.36 0.69
N ALA A 44 -9.25 -13.92 0.65
CA ALA A 44 -10.02 -14.01 -0.59
C ALA A 44 -10.50 -12.61 -1.04
N THR A 45 -10.16 -12.24 -2.27
CA THR A 45 -10.56 -10.95 -2.85
C THR A 45 -11.71 -11.08 -3.82
N SER A 46 -12.63 -10.11 -3.82
CA SER A 46 -13.67 -10.00 -4.85
C SER A 46 -14.10 -8.55 -5.06
N GLN A 47 -14.53 -8.22 -6.28
CA GLN A 47 -15.10 -6.91 -6.59
C GLN A 47 -16.27 -6.56 -5.67
N ALA A 48 -17.14 -7.53 -5.40
CA ALA A 48 -18.29 -7.37 -4.51
C ALA A 48 -17.88 -7.04 -3.05
N ALA A 49 -16.75 -7.54 -2.57
CA ALA A 49 -16.25 -7.21 -1.24
C ALA A 49 -15.63 -5.79 -1.21
N GLY A 50 -14.93 -5.39 -2.27
CA GLY A 50 -14.41 -4.02 -2.39
C GLY A 50 -15.53 -2.98 -2.45
N LEU A 51 -16.61 -3.25 -3.20
CA LEU A 51 -17.78 -2.36 -3.26
C LEU A 51 -18.50 -2.28 -1.90
N ARG A 52 -18.63 -3.41 -1.20
CA ARG A 52 -19.20 -3.44 0.16
C ARG A 52 -18.38 -2.62 1.16
N PHE A 53 -17.05 -2.61 1.04
CA PHE A 53 -16.21 -1.71 1.83
C PHE A 53 -16.63 -0.25 1.61
N ALA A 54 -16.66 0.19 0.35
CA ALA A 54 -16.97 1.58 0.02
C ALA A 54 -18.39 1.98 0.44
N GLU A 55 -19.37 1.09 0.24
CA GLU A 55 -20.76 1.28 0.67
C GLU A 55 -20.86 1.43 2.20
N LYS A 56 -20.18 0.57 2.96
CA LYS A 56 -20.16 0.66 4.43
C LYS A 56 -19.56 1.95 4.93
N VAL A 57 -18.43 2.38 4.34
CA VAL A 57 -17.77 3.63 4.69
C VAL A 57 -18.69 4.82 4.39
N ALA A 58 -19.27 4.89 3.20
CA ALA A 58 -20.19 5.96 2.81
C ALA A 58 -21.44 6.01 3.71
N THR A 59 -22.08 4.85 3.91
CA THR A 59 -23.27 4.73 4.77
C THR A 59 -22.96 5.09 6.23
N ALA A 60 -21.77 4.73 6.72
CA ALA A 60 -21.34 5.08 8.06
C ALA A 60 -21.14 6.60 8.21
N GLY A 61 -20.59 7.28 7.20
CA GLY A 61 -20.49 8.73 7.15
C GLY A 61 -21.86 9.43 7.17
N GLU A 62 -22.77 9.01 6.29
CA GLU A 62 -24.14 9.56 6.23
C GLU A 62 -24.89 9.39 7.56
N ARG A 63 -24.85 8.18 8.14
CA ARG A 63 -25.48 7.91 9.44
C ARG A 63 -24.81 8.66 10.58
N ALA A 64 -23.50 8.88 10.52
CA ALA A 64 -22.80 9.65 11.54
C ALA A 64 -23.21 11.12 11.49
N ALA A 65 -23.42 11.68 10.31
CA ALA A 65 -23.92 13.05 10.14
C ALA A 65 -25.31 13.25 10.77
N GLU A 66 -26.21 12.28 10.61
CA GLU A 66 -27.56 12.31 11.18
C GLU A 66 -27.59 12.00 12.69
N SER A 67 -26.92 10.93 13.11
CA SER A 67 -27.03 10.39 14.47
C SER A 67 -25.97 10.89 15.45
N LYS A 68 -24.98 11.65 14.97
CA LYS A 68 -23.78 12.06 15.70
C LYS A 68 -22.94 10.91 16.25
N ARG A 69 -23.15 9.69 15.77
CA ARG A 69 -22.45 8.48 16.19
C ARG A 69 -21.91 7.75 14.97
N LEU A 70 -20.62 7.46 14.99
CA LEU A 70 -19.98 6.59 14.00
C LEU A 70 -19.89 5.16 14.56
N ARG A 71 -20.30 4.18 13.76
CA ARG A 71 -19.96 2.78 13.96
C ARG A 71 -19.75 2.10 12.62
N LEU A 72 -18.53 1.66 12.37
CA LEU A 72 -18.11 1.02 11.13
C LEU A 72 -17.47 -0.33 11.47
N THR A 73 -17.79 -1.38 10.72
CA THR A 73 -17.17 -2.70 10.89
C THR A 73 -16.79 -3.28 9.53
N LEU A 74 -15.50 -3.51 9.38
CA LEU A 74 -14.84 -3.89 8.14
C LEU A 74 -14.20 -5.26 8.32
N THR A 75 -14.29 -6.09 7.30
CA THR A 75 -13.60 -7.39 7.26
C THR A 75 -12.27 -7.26 6.52
N GLU A 76 -11.33 -8.17 6.81
CA GLU A 76 -10.06 -8.24 6.07
C GLU A 76 -10.26 -8.42 4.56
N GLY A 77 -11.27 -9.20 4.15
CA GLY A 77 -11.64 -9.39 2.75
C GLY A 77 -12.15 -8.13 2.07
N GLU A 78 -12.92 -7.30 2.78
CA GLU A 78 -13.43 -6.01 2.29
C GLU A 78 -12.28 -5.01 2.08
N VAL A 79 -11.44 -4.83 3.11
CA VAL A 79 -10.28 -3.91 3.05
C VAL A 79 -9.28 -4.36 1.98
N THR A 80 -8.93 -5.64 1.97
CA THR A 80 -8.00 -6.21 1.00
C THR A 80 -8.54 -6.10 -0.42
N SER A 81 -9.83 -6.36 -0.65
CA SER A 81 -10.43 -6.23 -1.98
C SER A 81 -10.43 -4.78 -2.47
N PHE A 82 -10.76 -3.83 -1.59
CA PHE A 82 -10.74 -2.40 -1.93
C PHE A 82 -9.33 -1.94 -2.31
N LEU A 83 -8.32 -2.29 -1.52
CA LEU A 83 -6.93 -1.92 -1.81
C LEU A 83 -6.40 -2.57 -3.09
N ASN A 84 -6.79 -3.82 -3.38
CA ASN A 84 -6.41 -4.48 -4.63
C ASN A 84 -6.97 -3.76 -5.85
N ILE A 85 -8.25 -3.36 -5.81
CA ILE A 85 -8.89 -2.60 -6.88
C ILE A 85 -8.18 -1.25 -7.07
N GLY A 86 -7.88 -0.54 -5.97
CA GLY A 86 -7.11 0.70 -6.01
C GLY A 86 -5.72 0.52 -6.64
N SER A 87 -5.01 -0.56 -6.28
CA SER A 87 -3.69 -0.87 -6.83
C SER A 87 -3.73 -1.21 -8.33
N GLU A 88 -4.77 -1.93 -8.78
CA GLU A 88 -4.96 -2.28 -10.18
C GLU A 88 -5.29 -1.05 -11.01
N MET A 89 -6.20 -0.21 -10.52
CA MET A 89 -6.54 1.06 -11.16
C MET A 89 -5.33 1.98 -11.26
N SER A 90 -4.53 2.10 -10.19
CA SER A 90 -3.29 2.88 -10.22
C SER A 90 -2.32 2.38 -11.28
N ARG A 91 -2.17 1.06 -11.45
CA ARG A 91 -1.34 0.48 -12.53
C ARG A 91 -1.87 0.82 -13.91
N GLN A 92 -3.18 0.71 -14.12
CA GLN A 92 -3.79 1.00 -15.42
C GLN A 92 -3.64 2.48 -15.80
N LEU A 93 -3.85 3.38 -14.84
CA LEU A 93 -3.67 4.82 -15.05
C LEU A 93 -2.21 5.18 -15.33
N GLN A 94 -1.27 4.56 -14.62
CA GLN A 94 0.16 4.75 -14.88
C GLN A 94 0.55 4.21 -16.27
N ALA A 95 0.02 3.06 -16.68
CA ALA A 95 0.30 2.46 -17.97
C ALA A 95 -0.26 3.28 -19.16
N ILE A 96 -1.45 3.87 -19.00
CA ILE A 96 -2.13 4.58 -20.08
C ILE A 96 -1.68 6.05 -20.16
N TYR A 97 -1.61 6.72 -19.02
CA TYR A 97 -1.43 8.18 -18.98
C TYR A 97 -0.04 8.60 -18.48
N GLY A 98 0.78 7.67 -17.98
CA GLY A 98 2.02 8.01 -17.28
C GLY A 98 1.76 8.86 -16.03
N VAL A 99 0.53 8.82 -15.51
CA VAL A 99 0.10 9.63 -14.37
C VAL A 99 0.19 8.81 -13.11
N ASP A 100 0.88 9.34 -12.11
CA ASP A 100 1.20 8.63 -10.88
C ASP A 100 0.13 8.79 -9.79
N ASN A 101 -0.84 9.71 -9.94
CA ASN A 101 -1.96 9.84 -9.00
C ASN A 101 -3.25 10.41 -9.62
N LEU A 102 -4.40 10.14 -8.98
CA LEU A 102 -5.71 10.68 -9.36
C LEU A 102 -5.80 12.22 -9.26
N ALA A 103 -4.93 12.84 -8.45
CA ALA A 103 -4.86 14.29 -8.29
C ALA A 103 -4.29 14.98 -9.54
N GLN A 104 -3.32 14.37 -10.22
CA GLN A 104 -2.75 14.83 -11.50
C GLN A 104 -3.73 14.60 -12.67
N LEU A 105 -4.59 13.57 -12.56
CA LEU A 105 -5.75 13.39 -13.45
C LEU A 105 -6.84 14.46 -13.28
N SER A 106 -6.71 15.41 -12.35
CA SER A 106 -7.58 16.60 -12.34
C SER A 106 -7.20 17.62 -13.42
N GLN A 107 -5.94 17.61 -13.89
CA GLN A 107 -5.45 18.50 -14.94
C GLN A 107 -5.60 17.91 -16.35
N ILE A 108 -5.49 16.60 -16.48
CA ILE A 108 -5.83 15.86 -17.72
C ILE A 108 -7.34 15.69 -17.71
N GLN A 109 -8.04 15.98 -18.83
CA GLN A 109 -9.50 15.91 -18.91
C GLN A 109 -10.02 14.57 -18.37
N ARG A 110 -10.45 14.61 -17.10
CA ARG A 110 -10.88 13.47 -16.30
C ARG A 110 -11.92 12.64 -17.07
N GLU A 111 -12.80 13.31 -17.79
CA GLU A 111 -13.85 12.69 -18.61
C GLU A 111 -13.34 11.73 -19.70
N GLN A 112 -12.19 11.99 -20.33
CA GLN A 112 -11.64 11.09 -21.36
C GLN A 112 -10.87 9.91 -20.75
N ALA A 113 -10.25 10.10 -19.59
CA ALA A 113 -9.53 9.04 -18.90
C ALA A 113 -10.46 8.02 -18.23
N LEU A 114 -11.59 8.50 -17.70
CA LEU A 114 -12.54 7.65 -16.98
C LEU A 114 -13.45 6.82 -17.90
N GLN A 115 -13.59 7.16 -19.19
CA GLN A 115 -14.46 6.45 -20.14
C GLN A 115 -13.89 5.12 -20.64
N ASN A 116 -12.57 4.91 -20.57
CA ASN A 116 -11.90 3.76 -21.17
C ASN A 116 -11.67 2.59 -20.20
N ILE A 117 -12.13 2.69 -18.95
CA ILE A 117 -11.91 1.68 -17.92
C ILE A 117 -13.26 1.21 -17.37
N ASP A 118 -13.60 -0.05 -17.64
CA ASP A 118 -14.86 -0.67 -17.19
C ASP A 118 -15.00 -0.64 -15.66
N GLY A 119 -16.15 -0.18 -15.17
CA GLY A 119 -16.47 -0.07 -13.74
C GLY A 119 -15.89 1.17 -13.05
N LEU A 120 -15.08 1.98 -13.74
CA LEU A 120 -14.37 3.09 -13.11
C LEU A 120 -15.28 4.28 -12.78
N THR A 121 -16.39 4.48 -13.48
CA THR A 121 -17.39 5.52 -13.14
C THR A 121 -18.07 5.27 -11.78
N GLU A 122 -18.41 4.01 -11.47
CA GLU A 122 -18.99 3.64 -10.18
C GLU A 122 -17.97 3.81 -9.05
N TRP A 123 -16.72 3.43 -9.31
CA TRP A 123 -15.61 3.59 -8.36
C TRP A 123 -15.19 5.04 -8.16
N ALA A 124 -15.13 5.85 -9.23
CA ALA A 124 -14.82 7.26 -9.17
C ALA A 124 -15.89 8.01 -8.34
N GLY A 125 -17.17 7.67 -8.51
CA GLY A 125 -18.24 8.23 -7.68
C GLY A 125 -18.13 7.86 -6.20
N LEU A 126 -17.58 6.69 -5.87
CA LEU A 126 -17.32 6.27 -4.49
C LEU A 126 -16.05 6.93 -3.91
N LEU A 127 -14.99 7.05 -4.71
CA LEU A 127 -13.73 7.70 -4.33
C LEU A 127 -13.85 9.22 -4.24
N GLU A 128 -14.71 9.84 -5.05
CA GLU A 128 -15.05 11.26 -4.98
C GLU A 128 -15.82 11.60 -3.71
N ARG A 129 -16.58 10.64 -3.16
CA ARG A 129 -17.20 10.76 -1.83
C ARG A 129 -16.23 10.43 -0.69
N ALA A 130 -15.19 9.64 -0.93
CA ALA A 130 -14.18 9.23 0.05
C ALA A 130 -12.85 9.97 -0.14
N GLN A 131 -12.89 11.19 -0.69
CA GLN A 131 -11.76 11.86 -1.35
C GLN A 131 -10.61 12.15 -0.37
N GLY A 132 -9.61 11.27 -0.40
CA GLY A 132 -8.44 11.35 0.47
C GLY A 132 -7.46 10.21 0.19
N THR A 133 -6.67 10.36 -0.87
CA THR A 133 -5.84 9.29 -1.45
C THR A 133 -4.70 8.80 -0.55
N LEU A 134 -4.49 7.48 -0.49
CA LEU A 134 -3.23 6.82 -0.10
C LEU A 134 -2.10 7.22 -1.07
N GLY A 135 -1.51 8.39 -0.85
CA GLY A 135 -0.26 8.80 -1.49
C GLY A 135 0.79 9.01 -0.41
N LEU A 136 1.88 8.22 -0.45
CA LEU A 136 3.04 8.44 0.40
C LEU A 136 3.88 9.56 -0.22
N ASP A 137 3.76 10.80 0.28
CA ASP A 137 4.73 11.85 0.01
C ASP A 137 5.76 11.87 1.14
N LEU A 138 6.99 11.44 0.83
CA LEU A 138 8.13 11.53 1.75
C LEU A 138 8.78 12.92 1.61
N PRO A 139 9.16 13.58 2.73
CA PRO A 139 9.60 14.98 2.72
C PRO A 139 10.94 15.28 2.02
N ASP A 140 11.75 14.28 1.65
CA ASP A 140 13.12 14.51 1.15
C ASP A 140 13.52 13.67 -0.10
N GLY A 141 12.57 13.36 -1.00
CA GLY A 141 12.91 12.84 -2.32
C GLY A 141 11.81 12.02 -3.00
N ASP A 142 11.91 11.85 -4.32
CA ASP A 142 10.97 11.16 -5.24
C ASP A 142 10.79 9.63 -4.98
N LEU A 143 10.94 9.18 -3.73
CA LEU A 143 10.75 7.78 -3.36
C LEU A 143 9.26 7.46 -3.19
N ARG A 144 8.56 7.28 -4.30
CA ARG A 144 7.15 6.87 -4.31
C ARG A 144 7.04 5.36 -4.13
N VAL A 145 6.58 4.93 -2.96
CA VAL A 145 6.39 3.50 -2.65
C VAL A 145 4.94 3.12 -2.94
N THR A 146 4.70 2.42 -4.05
CA THR A 146 3.38 1.84 -4.35
C THR A 146 3.36 0.38 -3.90
N ILE A 147 2.34 0.00 -3.12
CA ILE A 147 2.12 -1.39 -2.69
C ILE A 147 1.26 -2.09 -3.75
N GLN A 148 1.84 -3.07 -4.43
CA GLN A 148 1.17 -3.95 -5.37
C GLN A 148 0.63 -5.19 -4.65
N GLU A 149 -0.52 -5.70 -5.08
CA GLU A 149 -1.17 -6.87 -4.47
C GLU A 149 -1.27 -6.73 -2.94
N PRO A 150 -1.80 -5.60 -2.42
CA PRO A 150 -1.91 -5.39 -0.98
C PRO A 150 -2.84 -6.42 -0.36
N GLU A 151 -2.46 -6.94 0.80
CA GLU A 151 -3.24 -7.85 1.61
C GLU A 151 -3.21 -7.39 3.06
N VAL A 152 -4.39 -7.25 3.65
CA VAL A 152 -4.58 -6.80 5.03
C VAL A 152 -5.19 -7.94 5.82
N ARG A 153 -4.58 -8.29 6.95
CA ARG A 153 -5.12 -9.26 7.92
C ARG A 153 -5.34 -8.60 9.27
N PHE A 154 -6.42 -8.98 9.93
CA PHE A 154 -6.76 -8.53 11.28
C PHE A 154 -6.57 -9.68 12.27
N GLU A 155 -5.67 -9.48 13.22
CA GLU A 155 -5.26 -10.50 14.19
C GLU A 155 -5.99 -10.32 15.52
N ARG A 156 -6.27 -11.45 16.19
CA ARG A 156 -6.95 -11.48 17.51
C ARG A 156 -6.21 -10.74 18.62
N ASN A 157 -4.91 -10.51 18.44
CA ASN A 157 -4.05 -9.83 19.41
C ASN A 157 -4.15 -8.28 19.31
N GLY A 158 -5.04 -7.75 18.48
CA GLY A 158 -5.18 -6.31 18.30
C GLY A 158 -4.39 -5.75 17.12
N GLN A 159 -3.65 -6.58 16.38
CA GLN A 159 -2.75 -6.13 15.31
C GLN A 159 -3.39 -6.22 13.93
N MET A 160 -2.91 -5.35 13.04
CA MET A 160 -3.19 -5.35 11.62
C MET A 160 -1.88 -5.62 10.87
N ILE A 161 -1.89 -6.64 10.02
CA ILE A 161 -0.76 -6.99 9.16
C ILE A 161 -1.09 -6.52 7.75
N VAL A 162 -0.26 -5.68 7.17
CA VAL A 162 -0.34 -5.25 5.77
C VAL A 162 0.84 -5.81 5.03
N ARG A 163 0.60 -6.68 4.04
CA ARG A 163 1.64 -7.25 3.17
C ARG A 163 1.36 -6.96 1.71
N GLY A 164 2.36 -7.07 0.87
CA GLY A 164 2.25 -6.85 -0.57
C GLY A 164 3.63 -6.64 -1.17
N TYR A 165 3.70 -6.16 -2.41
CA TYR A 165 4.98 -5.91 -3.05
C TYR A 165 5.17 -4.41 -3.27
N ALA A 166 6.15 -3.83 -2.59
CA ALA A 166 6.56 -2.47 -2.85
C ALA A 166 7.34 -2.38 -4.17
N ALA A 167 7.00 -1.41 -5.00
CA ALA A 167 7.81 -1.01 -6.14
C ALA A 167 8.77 0.11 -5.73
N VAL A 168 10.07 -0.17 -5.70
CA VAL A 168 11.12 0.78 -5.31
C VAL A 168 12.22 0.79 -6.37
N LEU A 169 12.43 1.94 -7.02
CA LEU A 169 13.44 2.08 -8.10
C LEU A 169 13.29 1.01 -9.21
N GLY A 170 12.05 0.65 -9.55
CA GLY A 170 11.74 -0.40 -10.54
C GLY A 170 11.92 -1.84 -10.03
N LEU A 171 12.34 -2.04 -8.78
CA LEU A 171 12.44 -3.35 -8.14
C LEU A 171 11.15 -3.67 -7.38
N ARG A 172 10.69 -4.92 -7.52
CA ARG A 172 9.56 -5.47 -6.76
C ARG A 172 10.12 -6.15 -5.51
N LEU A 173 9.84 -5.59 -4.33
CA LEU A 173 10.33 -6.11 -3.04
C LEU A 173 9.14 -6.49 -2.15
N PRO A 174 9.18 -7.63 -1.44
CA PRO A 174 8.11 -8.00 -0.53
C PRO A 174 8.09 -7.04 0.66
N LEU A 175 6.93 -6.46 0.91
CA LEU A 175 6.65 -5.57 2.03
C LEU A 175 5.76 -6.31 3.02
N ARG A 176 6.08 -6.16 4.30
CA ARG A 176 5.23 -6.55 5.42
C ARG A 176 5.32 -5.49 6.49
N LEU A 177 4.17 -5.02 6.96
CA LEU A 177 4.02 -4.03 8.02
C LEU A 177 3.06 -4.61 9.05
N VAL A 178 3.44 -4.54 10.32
CA VAL A 178 2.57 -4.90 11.44
C VAL A 178 2.34 -3.63 12.25
N MET A 179 1.07 -3.32 12.45
CA MET A 179 0.62 -2.12 13.14
C MET A 179 -0.42 -2.49 14.19
N ALA A 180 -0.55 -1.67 15.23
CA ALA A 180 -1.60 -1.79 16.23
C ALA A 180 -2.54 -0.57 16.12
N PRO A 181 -3.75 -0.74 15.56
CA PRO A 181 -4.73 0.33 15.50
C PRO A 181 -5.23 0.73 16.89
N ARG A 182 -5.17 2.03 17.21
CA ARG A 182 -5.72 2.59 18.45
C ARG A 182 -6.39 3.93 18.24
N ALA A 183 -7.32 4.25 19.13
CA ALA A 183 -7.93 5.57 19.20
C ALA A 183 -7.07 6.45 20.11
N SER A 184 -6.58 7.57 19.61
CA SER A 184 -5.79 8.52 20.38
C SER A 184 -6.17 9.94 20.02
N SER A 185 -6.49 10.77 21.01
CA SER A 185 -6.87 12.17 20.80
C SER A 185 -8.00 12.38 19.79
N GLY A 186 -8.94 11.42 19.69
CA GLY A 186 -10.03 11.48 18.73
C GLY A 186 -9.68 11.03 17.32
N GLU A 187 -8.47 10.54 17.08
CA GLU A 187 -8.00 10.09 15.77
C GLU A 187 -7.70 8.58 15.78
N LEU A 188 -7.78 7.97 14.59
CA LEU A 188 -7.23 6.64 14.35
C LEU A 188 -5.72 6.77 14.19
N VAL A 189 -4.98 6.23 15.16
CA VAL A 189 -3.51 6.12 15.12
C VAL A 189 -3.14 4.66 14.88
N LEU A 190 -2.19 4.46 13.98
CA LEU A 190 -1.62 3.15 13.68
C LEU A 190 -0.22 3.10 14.30
N ASP A 191 -0.09 2.48 15.48
CA ASP A 191 1.22 2.33 16.10
C ASP A 191 2.03 1.28 15.35
N PHE A 192 3.25 1.64 14.94
CA PHE A 192 4.14 0.69 14.29
C PHE A 192 4.66 -0.36 15.30
N VAL A 193 4.59 -1.63 14.92
CA VAL A 193 5.15 -2.74 15.72
C VAL A 193 6.42 -3.25 15.07
N GLU A 194 6.33 -3.65 13.80
CA GLU A 194 7.45 -4.18 13.03
C GLU A 194 7.19 -4.06 11.53
N GLY A 195 8.25 -4.02 10.73
CA GLY A 195 8.12 -3.90 9.28
C GLY A 195 9.36 -4.38 8.55
N THR A 196 9.15 -4.97 7.38
CA THR A 196 10.21 -5.49 6.52
C THR A 196 9.93 -5.12 5.07
N LEU A 197 10.96 -4.67 4.36
CA LEU A 197 10.99 -4.43 2.93
C LEU A 197 12.12 -5.26 2.32
N GLY A 198 11.78 -6.43 1.77
CA GLY A 198 12.75 -7.44 1.41
C GLY A 198 13.53 -7.89 2.64
N PRO A 199 14.88 -7.91 2.59
CA PRO A 199 15.72 -8.31 3.71
C PRO A 199 15.91 -7.19 4.75
N LEU A 200 15.41 -5.98 4.50
CA LEU A 200 15.67 -4.80 5.33
C LEU A 200 14.48 -4.55 6.27
N SER A 201 14.77 -4.22 7.53
CA SER A 201 13.75 -3.67 8.44
C SER A 201 13.35 -2.27 7.99
N VAL A 202 12.04 -2.00 8.00
CA VAL A 202 11.49 -0.68 7.66
C VAL A 202 11.68 0.24 8.87
N PRO A 203 12.29 1.43 8.70
CA PRO A 203 12.33 2.43 9.75
C PRO A 203 10.92 2.94 10.10
N GLU A 204 10.65 3.15 11.38
CA GLU A 204 9.36 3.63 11.91
C GLU A 204 8.84 4.89 11.18
N GLY A 205 9.72 5.84 10.85
CA GLY A 205 9.34 7.09 10.18
C GLY A 205 8.75 6.96 8.78
N ILE A 206 8.94 5.83 8.08
CA ILE A 206 8.27 5.57 6.78
C ILE A 206 6.81 5.12 7.01
N VAL A 207 6.53 4.53 8.17
CA VAL A 207 5.24 3.90 8.47
C VAL A 207 4.22 4.92 8.97
N ASP A 208 4.64 5.98 9.64
CA ASP A 208 3.75 7.08 10.06
C ASP A 208 2.96 7.69 8.89
N LEU A 209 3.54 7.69 7.69
CA LEU A 209 2.88 8.16 6.46
C LEU A 209 1.86 7.15 5.92
N ALA A 210 2.19 5.86 5.93
CA ALA A 210 1.26 4.80 5.52
C ALA A 210 0.08 4.68 6.48
N GLY A 211 0.36 4.89 7.77
CA GLY A 211 -0.63 4.93 8.84
C GLY A 211 -1.67 6.03 8.62
N LYS A 212 -1.20 7.25 8.31
CA LYS A 212 -2.08 8.39 8.03
C LYS A 212 -2.96 8.18 6.80
N GLY A 213 -2.42 7.62 5.71
CA GLY A 213 -3.20 7.36 4.52
C GLY A 213 -4.26 6.27 4.70
N LEU A 214 -3.95 5.19 5.43
CA LEU A 214 -4.94 4.16 5.78
C LEU A 214 -6.01 4.71 6.71
N ALA A 215 -5.60 5.51 7.71
CA ALA A 215 -6.54 6.14 8.64
C ALA A 215 -7.50 7.08 7.92
N HIS A 216 -6.98 7.90 7.01
CA HIS A 216 -7.76 8.84 6.23
C HIS A 216 -8.73 8.13 5.27
N LEU A 217 -8.31 7.03 4.63
CA LEU A 217 -9.22 6.20 3.82
C LEU A 217 -10.34 5.56 4.65
N ILE A 218 -10.03 5.02 5.83
CA ILE A 218 -11.02 4.37 6.69
C ILE A 218 -12.03 5.39 7.22
N LEU A 219 -11.58 6.64 7.44
CA LEU A 219 -12.42 7.75 7.90
C LEU A 219 -13.04 8.56 6.74
N ALA A 220 -12.92 8.09 5.50
CA ALA A 220 -13.42 8.76 4.29
C ALA A 220 -12.95 10.22 4.11
N GLY A 221 -11.83 10.59 4.70
CA GLY A 221 -11.32 11.96 4.71
C GLY A 221 -12.13 12.96 5.54
N ASP A 222 -12.99 12.49 6.45
CA ASP A 222 -13.84 13.38 7.25
C ASP A 222 -13.10 13.86 8.52
N ASP A 223 -12.56 15.09 8.46
CA ASP A 223 -11.89 15.78 9.58
C ASP A 223 -12.80 16.00 10.81
N TYR A 224 -14.10 15.67 10.69
CA TYR A 224 -15.12 15.93 11.71
C TYR A 224 -15.56 14.67 12.48
N VAL A 225 -14.82 13.57 12.36
CA VAL A 225 -15.08 12.32 13.09
C VAL A 225 -14.08 12.15 14.24
N GLU A 226 -14.58 12.13 15.47
CA GLU A 226 -13.81 11.76 16.65
C GLU A 226 -13.89 10.24 16.88
N VAL A 227 -12.79 9.53 16.63
CA VAL A 227 -12.68 8.09 16.92
C VAL A 227 -12.47 7.89 18.42
N SER A 228 -13.42 7.22 19.06
CA SER A 228 -13.38 6.95 20.50
C SER A 228 -12.94 5.52 20.83
N LYS A 229 -13.18 4.58 19.92
CA LYS A 229 -12.84 3.17 20.12
C LYS A 229 -12.49 2.49 18.82
N ILE A 230 -11.41 1.71 18.85
CA ILE A 230 -11.03 0.79 17.79
C ILE A 230 -10.90 -0.60 18.40
N GLU A 231 -11.54 -1.57 17.78
CA GLU A 231 -11.47 -2.98 18.16
C GLU A 231 -11.02 -3.78 16.94
N VAL A 232 -9.89 -4.48 17.08
CA VAL A 232 -9.46 -5.47 16.10
C VAL A 232 -9.79 -6.85 16.66
N ALA A 233 -10.55 -7.60 15.88
CA ALA A 233 -10.90 -8.98 16.15
C ALA A 233 -10.40 -9.86 14.99
N ASP A 234 -10.54 -11.18 15.13
CA ASP A 234 -10.15 -12.13 14.09
C ASP A 234 -10.83 -11.80 12.75
N GLY A 235 -10.06 -11.36 11.77
CA GLY A 235 -10.54 -11.01 10.44
C GLY A 235 -11.44 -9.75 10.36
N SER A 236 -11.56 -8.95 11.41
CA SER A 236 -12.38 -7.73 11.39
C SER A 236 -11.85 -6.56 12.22
N LEU A 237 -12.15 -5.35 11.76
CA LEU A 237 -11.87 -4.08 12.40
C LEU A 237 -13.18 -3.34 12.63
N THR A 238 -13.45 -2.97 13.89
CA THR A 238 -14.58 -2.12 14.27
C THR A 238 -14.08 -0.77 14.74
N LEU A 239 -14.60 0.30 14.14
CA LEU A 239 -14.37 1.68 14.57
C LEU A 239 -15.65 2.25 15.14
N SER A 240 -15.55 2.94 16.28
CA SER A 240 -16.65 3.67 16.89
C SER A 240 -16.21 5.08 17.27
N GLY A 241 -17.11 6.04 17.11
CA GLY A 241 -16.78 7.45 17.24
C GLY A 241 -17.99 8.35 17.32
N ARG A 242 -17.74 9.65 17.29
CA ARG A 242 -18.77 10.69 17.27
C ARG A 242 -18.50 11.65 16.12
N TYR A 243 -19.58 12.20 15.59
CA TYR A 243 -19.48 13.26 14.59
C TYR A 243 -19.54 14.60 15.31
N LEU A 244 -18.58 15.48 15.04
CA LEU A 244 -18.37 16.75 15.77
C LEU A 244 -19.20 17.92 15.22
N ARG A 245 -19.96 17.71 14.14
CA ARG A 245 -20.83 18.74 13.54
C ARG A 245 -22.13 18.95 14.30
#